data_AF-A0A2G2FL68-F1
#
_entry.id   AF-A0A2G2FL68-F1
#
_cell.length_a   1.000
_cell.length_b   1.000
_cell.length_c   1.000
_cell.angle_alpha   90.00
_cell.angle_beta   90.00
_cell.angle_gamma   90.00
#
_symmetry.space_group_name_H-M   'P 1'
#
loop_
_entity.id
_entity.type
_entity.pdbx_description
1 polymer ?
#
loop_
_entity_poly.entity_id
_entity_poly.type
_entity_poly.pdbx_seq_one_letter_code
_entity_poly.pdbx_strand_id
1 'polypeptide(L)'
;MKTFFILSLILFTFGAYAQQNITSVSNGLATDPFVWDCTCIPLTGDNITINHDIQMNTDWLVNGSGSITVSNSGSLVEDSEHRGILFDGGVVFTNHGTTVMTNFAFANGAEAHNHGALSLDSGLYVDQNSTFMNHGLVEDIDSTYTQGMFMNEGTYGPGDFLNEGMMTNTGYITADSLLNTGTLNTSAGNLTILDFGNTGTLNVTGSSYIIVTDDFWNSGHLYLAAGRDIRVANDMSNAHQSGTASIDNDGLIEIANDFTNTDTLRGSGVFCIANNSLNTGDVKETLDICDNTSVSHFDANTGNIEPTVTNCTSGCSVGVDENIIANNEISIYPNPASTVLNIESNDDYQMMVVDVMGNIVLNQKVVEKIDVSHLKTGVYFIRFTGKADTKTMKFIKK
;
A
#
# COMPACT_ATOMS: atom_id res chain seq x y z
N MET A 1 -58.14 -53.34 -26.43
CA MET A 1 -57.67 -52.52 -25.29
C MET A 1 -56.21 -52.19 -25.51
N LYS A 2 -55.87 -50.93 -25.80
CA LYS A 2 -54.49 -50.43 -25.81
C LYS A 2 -54.38 -49.45 -24.64
N THR A 3 -53.61 -49.81 -23.63
CA THR A 3 -53.37 -49.01 -22.43
C THR A 3 -52.33 -47.95 -22.77
N PHE A 4 -52.71 -46.67 -22.74
CA PHE A 4 -51.77 -45.56 -22.85
C PHE A 4 -51.18 -45.28 -21.46
N PHE A 5 -49.87 -45.44 -21.32
CA PHE A 5 -49.10 -44.94 -20.18
C PHE A 5 -48.86 -43.44 -20.41
N ILE A 6 -49.44 -42.59 -19.56
CA ILE A 6 -49.13 -41.17 -19.51
C ILE A 6 -47.92 -41.01 -18.59
N LEU A 7 -46.77 -40.72 -19.18
CA LEU A 7 -45.56 -40.34 -18.46
C LEU A 7 -45.71 -38.88 -18.01
N SER A 8 -45.91 -38.66 -16.71
CA SER A 8 -45.95 -37.32 -16.10
C SER A 8 -44.54 -36.73 -16.11
N LEU A 9 -44.29 -35.79 -17.02
CA LEU A 9 -43.07 -34.99 -17.05
C LEU A 9 -43.11 -33.99 -15.88
N ILE A 10 -42.37 -34.29 -14.81
CA ILE A 10 -42.15 -33.34 -13.71
C ILE A 10 -41.15 -32.31 -14.24
N LEU A 11 -41.65 -31.14 -14.65
CA LEU A 11 -40.83 -29.96 -14.88
C LEU A 11 -40.26 -29.50 -13.53
N PHE A 12 -38.98 -29.78 -13.27
CA PHE A 12 -38.24 -29.04 -12.25
C PHE A 12 -38.03 -27.62 -12.79
N THR A 13 -38.82 -26.66 -12.31
CA THR A 13 -38.53 -25.25 -12.52
C THR A 13 -37.28 -24.92 -11.70
N PHE A 14 -36.12 -24.87 -12.36
CA PHE A 14 -34.97 -24.17 -11.82
C PHE A 14 -35.39 -22.70 -11.66
N GLY A 15 -35.69 -22.29 -10.43
CA GLY A 15 -35.96 -20.89 -10.12
C GLY A 15 -34.69 -20.11 -10.44
N ALA A 16 -34.76 -19.18 -11.38
CA ALA A 16 -33.72 -18.18 -11.55
C ALA A 16 -33.61 -17.41 -10.23
N TYR A 17 -32.45 -17.49 -9.56
CA TYR A 17 -32.17 -16.66 -8.40
C TYR A 17 -32.02 -15.23 -8.90
N ALA A 18 -32.97 -14.36 -8.57
CA ALA A 18 -32.89 -12.95 -8.93
C ALA A 18 -31.99 -12.25 -7.90
N GLN A 19 -30.97 -11.55 -8.38
CA GLN A 19 -30.12 -10.67 -7.57
C GLN A 19 -31.00 -9.72 -6.74
N GLN A 20 -30.73 -9.65 -5.44
CA GLN A 20 -31.44 -8.79 -4.50
C GLN A 20 -30.56 -7.64 -4.03
N ASN A 21 -31.19 -6.57 -3.55
CA ASN A 21 -30.52 -5.54 -2.76
C ASN A 21 -30.86 -5.80 -1.30
N ILE A 22 -29.85 -6.13 -0.50
CA ILE A 22 -30.00 -6.54 0.89
C ILE A 22 -29.23 -5.58 1.78
N THR A 23 -29.86 -5.06 2.82
CA THR A 23 -29.26 -4.09 3.73
C THR A 23 -29.27 -4.63 5.16
N SER A 24 -28.16 -4.48 5.89
CA SER A 24 -28.14 -4.77 7.33
C SER A 24 -29.06 -3.81 8.08
N VAL A 25 -29.89 -4.32 8.99
CA VAL A 25 -30.84 -3.54 9.82
C VAL A 25 -30.47 -3.48 11.30
N SER A 26 -29.47 -4.26 11.72
CA SER A 26 -28.95 -4.24 13.10
C SER A 26 -27.53 -4.81 13.14
N ASN A 27 -26.84 -4.64 14.27
CA ASN A 27 -25.55 -5.26 14.52
C ASN A 27 -25.73 -6.78 14.74
N GLY A 28 -24.76 -7.59 14.32
CA GLY A 28 -24.77 -9.02 14.63
C GLY A 28 -23.93 -9.87 13.69
N LEU A 29 -24.17 -11.18 13.74
CA LEU A 29 -23.48 -12.14 12.90
C LEU A 29 -23.99 -12.07 11.46
N ALA A 30 -23.07 -12.14 10.51
CA ALA A 30 -23.35 -12.24 9.08
C ALA A 30 -24.35 -13.35 8.74
N THR A 31 -24.31 -14.47 9.46
CA THR A 31 -25.21 -15.62 9.25
C THR A 31 -26.55 -15.52 9.97
N ASP A 32 -26.83 -14.45 10.71
CA ASP A 32 -28.15 -14.26 11.34
C ASP A 32 -29.14 -13.64 10.33
N PRO A 33 -30.19 -14.35 9.90
CA PRO A 33 -31.15 -13.81 8.95
C PRO A 33 -31.88 -12.56 9.46
N PHE A 34 -31.97 -12.33 10.78
CA PHE A 34 -32.65 -11.16 11.34
C PHE A 34 -31.81 -9.88 11.32
N VAL A 35 -30.52 -9.99 11.01
CA VAL A 35 -29.62 -8.85 10.81
C VAL A 35 -29.86 -8.18 9.45
N TRP A 36 -30.55 -8.83 8.52
CA TRP A 36 -30.78 -8.36 7.15
C TRP A 36 -32.25 -8.01 6.90
N ASP A 37 -32.51 -6.96 6.13
CA ASP A 37 -33.86 -6.47 5.79
C ASP A 37 -34.73 -7.50 5.03
N CYS A 38 -34.10 -8.41 4.28
CA CYS A 38 -34.76 -9.52 3.61
C CYS A 38 -35.24 -10.62 4.57
N THR A 39 -34.85 -10.59 5.85
CA THR A 39 -35.01 -11.70 6.80
C THR A 39 -34.40 -13.01 6.28
N CYS A 40 -33.25 -12.89 5.62
CA CYS A 40 -32.53 -13.95 4.91
C CYS A 40 -31.02 -13.78 5.11
N ILE A 41 -30.23 -14.79 4.75
CA ILE A 41 -28.77 -14.65 4.68
C ILE A 41 -28.43 -14.24 3.23
N PRO A 42 -27.69 -13.14 3.00
CA PRO A 42 -27.27 -12.75 1.66
C PRO A 42 -26.54 -13.88 0.95
N LEU A 43 -26.83 -14.07 -0.35
CA LEU A 43 -26.18 -15.07 -1.16
C LEU A 43 -25.20 -14.45 -2.16
N THR A 44 -24.39 -15.31 -2.77
CA THR A 44 -23.56 -14.92 -3.91
C THR A 44 -24.43 -14.33 -5.02
N GLY A 45 -24.06 -13.19 -5.58
CA GLY A 45 -24.86 -12.52 -6.60
C GLY A 45 -25.60 -11.28 -6.11
N ASP A 46 -25.88 -11.17 -4.81
CA ASP A 46 -26.65 -10.06 -4.24
C ASP A 46 -25.83 -8.76 -4.13
N ASN A 47 -26.53 -7.63 -4.07
CA ASN A 47 -25.97 -6.33 -3.72
C ASN A 47 -26.19 -6.08 -2.22
N ILE A 48 -25.13 -6.22 -1.44
CA ILE A 48 -25.15 -6.16 0.01
C ILE A 48 -24.71 -4.76 0.47
N THR A 49 -25.52 -4.10 1.28
CA THR A 49 -25.18 -2.84 1.95
C THR A 49 -25.08 -3.05 3.45
N ILE A 50 -23.89 -2.79 4.01
CA ILE A 50 -23.58 -2.92 5.43
C ILE A 50 -23.58 -1.52 6.05
N ASN A 51 -24.60 -1.23 6.86
CA ASN A 51 -24.81 0.02 7.59
C ASN A 51 -24.56 -0.09 9.10
N HIS A 52 -24.38 -1.31 9.59
CA HIS A 52 -24.28 -1.69 10.99
C HIS A 52 -23.00 -2.49 11.23
N ASP A 53 -22.74 -2.86 12.50
CA ASP A 53 -21.58 -3.67 12.85
C ASP A 53 -21.87 -5.15 12.55
N ILE A 54 -21.30 -5.65 11.44
CA ILE A 54 -21.46 -7.03 10.98
C ILE A 54 -20.20 -7.82 11.29
N GLN A 55 -20.37 -8.90 12.06
CA GLN A 55 -19.32 -9.86 12.34
C GLN A 55 -19.38 -11.02 11.34
N MET A 56 -18.31 -11.20 10.58
CA MET A 56 -18.21 -12.29 9.61
C MET A 56 -17.72 -13.56 10.30
N ASN A 57 -18.64 -14.50 10.48
CA ASN A 57 -18.43 -15.76 11.20
C ASN A 57 -18.29 -17.00 10.30
N THR A 58 -18.11 -16.77 9.01
CA THR A 58 -17.82 -17.78 8.00
C THR A 58 -17.15 -17.08 6.81
N ASP A 59 -16.28 -17.78 6.08
CA ASP A 59 -15.69 -17.23 4.87
C ASP A 59 -16.74 -16.93 3.81
N TRP A 60 -16.52 -15.88 3.04
CA TRP A 60 -17.45 -15.43 2.01
C TRP A 60 -16.85 -15.60 0.62
N LEU A 61 -17.70 -16.06 -0.31
CA LEU A 61 -17.46 -16.02 -1.74
C LEU A 61 -18.53 -15.11 -2.33
N VAL A 62 -18.13 -14.09 -3.09
CA VAL A 62 -19.05 -13.29 -3.89
C VAL A 62 -18.68 -13.53 -5.35
N ASN A 63 -19.53 -14.24 -6.09
CA ASN A 63 -19.21 -14.72 -7.43
C ASN A 63 -20.22 -14.25 -8.50
N GLY A 64 -19.70 -13.89 -9.67
CA GLY A 64 -20.42 -13.75 -10.93
C GLY A 64 -21.08 -12.39 -11.14
N SER A 65 -21.77 -11.90 -10.12
CA SER A 65 -22.31 -10.54 -10.08
C SER A 65 -22.54 -10.11 -8.63
N GLY A 66 -22.97 -8.87 -8.42
CA GLY A 66 -23.30 -8.35 -7.09
C GLY A 66 -22.25 -7.40 -6.57
N SER A 67 -22.44 -7.00 -5.32
CA SER A 67 -21.54 -6.04 -4.67
C SER A 67 -21.62 -6.17 -3.16
N ILE A 68 -20.54 -5.75 -2.49
CA ILE A 68 -20.56 -5.49 -1.04
C ILE A 68 -20.17 -4.02 -0.86
N THR A 69 -21.05 -3.25 -0.25
CA THR A 69 -20.79 -1.87 0.16
C THR A 69 -20.82 -1.76 1.69
N VAL A 70 -19.69 -1.46 2.31
CA VAL A 70 -19.63 -1.04 3.72
C VAL A 70 -19.78 0.48 3.74
N SER A 71 -20.88 0.97 4.32
CA SER A 71 -21.14 2.41 4.39
C SER A 71 -20.31 3.08 5.48
N ASN A 72 -20.30 4.42 5.51
CA ASN A 72 -19.51 5.18 6.49
C ASN A 72 -19.79 4.82 7.96
N SER A 73 -21.01 4.36 8.28
CA SER A 73 -21.40 3.94 9.63
C SER A 73 -21.31 2.43 9.85
N GLY A 74 -21.06 1.66 8.79
CA GLY A 74 -20.99 0.21 8.85
C GLY A 74 -19.59 -0.29 9.18
N SER A 75 -19.53 -1.49 9.74
CA SER A 75 -18.28 -2.24 9.85
C SER A 75 -18.48 -3.68 9.42
N LEU A 76 -17.50 -4.24 8.71
CA LEU A 76 -17.45 -5.65 8.36
C LEU A 76 -16.16 -6.25 8.97
N VAL A 77 -16.31 -6.99 10.07
CA VAL A 77 -15.18 -7.42 10.90
C VAL A 77 -15.23 -8.93 11.11
N GLU A 78 -14.12 -9.62 10.98
CA GLU A 78 -14.04 -11.04 11.29
C GLU A 78 -14.30 -11.35 12.78
N ASP A 79 -14.96 -12.47 13.05
CA ASP A 79 -15.23 -12.93 14.43
C ASP A 79 -14.04 -13.66 15.08
N SER A 80 -13.14 -14.19 14.23
CA SER A 80 -11.86 -14.76 14.60
C SER A 80 -10.87 -14.46 13.48
N GLU A 81 -9.59 -14.37 13.83
CA GLU A 81 -8.50 -14.47 12.85
C GLU A 81 -8.72 -15.70 11.95
N HIS A 82 -8.20 -15.65 10.72
CA HIS A 82 -8.35 -16.60 9.62
C HIS A 82 -9.62 -16.49 8.77
N ARG A 83 -10.31 -15.35 8.71
CA ARG A 83 -11.44 -15.19 7.77
C ARG A 83 -11.02 -14.64 6.42
N GLY A 84 -11.59 -15.21 5.37
CA GLY A 84 -11.33 -14.82 3.99
C GLY A 84 -12.58 -14.33 3.25
N ILE A 85 -12.39 -13.38 2.34
CA ILE A 85 -13.37 -13.04 1.30
C ILE A 85 -12.75 -13.15 -0.07
N LEU A 86 -13.37 -13.95 -0.95
CA LEU A 86 -13.06 -13.98 -2.37
C LEU A 86 -14.16 -13.26 -3.16
N PHE A 87 -13.75 -12.25 -3.92
CA PHE A 87 -14.55 -11.58 -4.94
C PHE A 87 -14.15 -12.13 -6.31
N ASP A 88 -15.09 -12.72 -7.03
CA ASP A 88 -14.81 -13.45 -8.27
C ASP A 88 -15.82 -13.07 -9.37
N GLY A 89 -15.38 -12.44 -10.44
CA GLY A 89 -16.22 -12.21 -11.63
C GLY A 89 -17.10 -10.96 -11.55
N GLY A 90 -16.61 -9.82 -12.06
CA GLY A 90 -17.39 -8.58 -12.22
C GLY A 90 -18.01 -8.00 -10.95
N VAL A 91 -17.62 -8.51 -9.78
CA VAL A 91 -18.13 -8.09 -8.47
C VAL A 91 -17.40 -6.83 -8.01
N VAL A 92 -18.12 -5.92 -7.36
CA VAL A 92 -17.56 -4.70 -6.79
C VAL A 92 -17.60 -4.73 -5.27
N PHE A 93 -16.44 -4.56 -4.64
CA PHE A 93 -16.31 -4.24 -3.22
C PHE A 93 -16.11 -2.73 -3.04
N THR A 94 -16.84 -2.12 -2.12
CA THR A 94 -16.65 -0.71 -1.76
C THR A 94 -16.68 -0.53 -0.24
N ASN A 95 -15.60 -0.01 0.33
CA ASN A 95 -15.47 0.24 1.76
C ASN A 95 -15.39 1.74 2.05
N HIS A 96 -16.42 2.30 2.65
CA HIS A 96 -16.39 3.65 3.21
C HIS A 96 -16.23 3.66 4.75
N GLY A 97 -16.56 2.55 5.40
CA GLY A 97 -16.52 2.39 6.85
C GLY A 97 -15.24 1.69 7.31
N THR A 98 -15.40 0.69 8.18
CA THR A 98 -14.30 -0.12 8.69
C THR A 98 -14.44 -1.57 8.21
N THR A 99 -13.38 -2.13 7.64
CA THR A 99 -13.29 -3.55 7.31
C THR A 99 -12.05 -4.14 7.97
N VAL A 100 -12.19 -5.26 8.68
CA VAL A 100 -11.08 -5.97 9.33
C VAL A 100 -11.20 -7.46 9.04
N MET A 101 -10.22 -8.02 8.34
CA MET A 101 -10.26 -9.37 7.79
C MET A 101 -8.86 -9.97 7.72
N THR A 102 -8.73 -11.29 7.64
CA THR A 102 -7.41 -11.90 7.44
C THR A 102 -6.98 -11.88 5.97
N ASN A 103 -7.87 -12.26 5.05
CA ASN A 103 -7.50 -12.47 3.64
C ASN A 103 -8.52 -11.90 2.67
N PHE A 104 -8.06 -11.07 1.74
CA PHE A 104 -8.85 -10.53 0.63
C PHE A 104 -8.29 -11.02 -0.71
N ALA A 105 -9.19 -11.49 -1.59
CA ALA A 105 -8.82 -11.91 -2.94
C ALA A 105 -9.81 -11.37 -3.97
N PHE A 106 -9.28 -10.83 -5.07
CA PHE A 106 -10.03 -10.31 -6.20
C PHE A 106 -9.62 -11.06 -7.47
N ALA A 107 -10.60 -11.70 -8.11
CA ALA A 107 -10.39 -12.56 -9.27
C ALA A 107 -11.39 -12.29 -10.41
N ASN A 108 -10.98 -12.64 -11.62
CA ASN A 108 -11.78 -12.67 -12.84
C ASN A 108 -12.55 -11.37 -13.14
N GLY A 109 -11.92 -10.21 -12.90
CA GLY A 109 -12.53 -8.92 -13.17
C GLY A 109 -13.29 -8.32 -11.99
N ALA A 110 -12.96 -8.74 -10.76
CA ALA A 110 -13.47 -8.09 -9.57
C ALA A 110 -12.79 -6.73 -9.34
N GLU A 111 -13.51 -5.80 -8.73
CA GLU A 111 -13.03 -4.44 -8.46
C GLU A 111 -13.19 -4.11 -6.97
N ALA A 112 -12.20 -3.44 -6.39
CA ALA A 112 -12.20 -3.02 -5.00
C ALA A 112 -11.96 -1.50 -4.89
N HIS A 113 -12.78 -0.82 -4.10
CA HIS A 113 -12.64 0.59 -3.79
C HIS A 113 -12.62 0.79 -2.27
N ASN A 114 -11.44 1.06 -1.72
CA ASN A 114 -11.28 1.40 -0.31
C ASN A 114 -11.21 2.92 -0.12
N HIS A 115 -12.25 3.51 0.47
CA HIS A 115 -12.31 4.91 0.90
C HIS A 115 -12.18 5.07 2.42
N GLY A 116 -12.45 4.00 3.18
CA GLY A 116 -12.42 3.96 4.64
C GLY A 116 -11.14 3.33 5.21
N ALA A 117 -11.29 2.59 6.31
CA ALA A 117 -10.23 1.80 6.92
C ALA A 117 -10.37 0.33 6.54
N LEU A 118 -9.30 -0.25 5.98
CA LEU A 118 -9.18 -1.65 5.65
C LEU A 118 -7.96 -2.22 6.38
N SER A 119 -8.17 -3.04 7.41
CA SER A 119 -7.11 -3.76 8.10
C SER A 119 -7.14 -5.21 7.61
N LEU A 120 -6.01 -5.69 7.11
CA LEU A 120 -5.86 -7.05 6.60
C LEU A 120 -4.75 -7.75 7.36
N ASP A 121 -4.99 -8.84 8.07
CA ASP A 121 -3.94 -9.47 8.90
C ASP A 121 -2.89 -10.24 8.08
N SER A 122 -3.27 -10.86 6.96
CA SER A 122 -2.37 -11.71 6.18
C SER A 122 -2.23 -11.30 4.72
N GLY A 123 -3.29 -11.38 3.93
CA GLY A 123 -3.14 -11.43 2.48
C GLY A 123 -4.06 -10.51 1.69
N LEU A 124 -3.50 -9.77 0.74
CA LEU A 124 -4.23 -9.17 -0.38
C LEU A 124 -3.76 -9.77 -1.70
N TYR A 125 -4.68 -10.42 -2.43
CA TYR A 125 -4.44 -10.92 -3.78
C TYR A 125 -5.30 -10.20 -4.82
N VAL A 126 -4.69 -9.73 -5.89
CA VAL A 126 -5.37 -9.11 -7.04
C VAL A 126 -4.91 -9.78 -8.33
N ASP A 127 -5.80 -10.54 -8.97
CA ASP A 127 -5.45 -11.25 -10.20
C ASP A 127 -5.26 -10.30 -11.40
N GLN A 128 -4.72 -10.83 -12.50
CA GLN A 128 -4.38 -10.07 -13.71
C GLN A 128 -5.54 -9.28 -14.36
N ASN A 129 -6.80 -9.65 -14.09
CA ASN A 129 -7.98 -9.02 -14.66
C ASN A 129 -8.71 -8.12 -13.66
N SER A 130 -8.29 -8.13 -12.39
CA SER A 130 -8.96 -7.46 -11.29
C SER A 130 -8.27 -6.15 -10.94
N THR A 131 -8.99 -5.31 -10.20
CA THR A 131 -8.52 -3.97 -9.82
C THR A 131 -8.69 -3.74 -8.33
N PHE A 132 -7.66 -3.21 -7.69
CA PHE A 132 -7.72 -2.70 -6.33
C PHE A 132 -7.36 -1.21 -6.31
N MET A 133 -8.27 -0.40 -5.76
CA MET A 133 -8.09 1.04 -5.59
C MET A 133 -8.17 1.41 -4.11
N ASN A 134 -7.10 2.00 -3.60
CA ASN A 134 -7.05 2.55 -2.25
C ASN A 134 -7.04 4.08 -2.28
N HIS A 135 -8.11 4.68 -1.80
CA HIS A 135 -8.24 6.12 -1.51
C HIS A 135 -8.17 6.42 -0.01
N GLY A 136 -8.31 5.40 0.85
CA GLY A 136 -8.37 5.51 2.31
C GLY A 136 -7.10 5.01 3.00
N LEU A 137 -7.28 4.18 4.03
CA LEU A 137 -6.21 3.55 4.79
C LEU A 137 -6.26 2.03 4.58
N VAL A 138 -5.11 1.45 4.25
CA VAL A 138 -4.84 0.01 4.40
C VAL A 138 -3.77 -0.16 5.48
N GLU A 139 -4.02 -0.99 6.49
CA GLU A 139 -3.10 -1.25 7.60
C GLU A 139 -3.02 -2.75 7.94
N ASP A 140 -2.03 -3.12 8.76
CA ASP A 140 -1.78 -4.46 9.32
C ASP A 140 -1.47 -5.58 8.30
N ILE A 141 -1.33 -5.25 7.00
CA ILE A 141 -1.12 -6.22 5.92
C ILE A 141 0.26 -6.88 5.96
N ASP A 142 0.30 -8.21 6.05
CA ASP A 142 1.56 -8.96 5.97
C ASP A 142 2.07 -9.11 4.52
N SER A 143 1.19 -9.48 3.59
CA SER A 143 1.58 -9.82 2.22
C SER A 143 0.60 -9.34 1.16
N THR A 144 1.12 -8.62 0.16
CA THR A 144 0.37 -8.19 -1.02
C THR A 144 0.94 -8.80 -2.28
N TYR A 145 0.06 -9.41 -3.08
CA TYR A 145 0.40 -9.91 -4.40
C TYR A 145 -0.58 -9.40 -5.44
N THR A 146 -0.09 -8.59 -6.38
CA THR A 146 -0.90 -8.05 -7.46
C THR A 146 -0.33 -8.42 -8.83
N GLN A 147 -1.18 -9.02 -9.65
CA GLN A 147 -0.95 -9.23 -11.08
C GLN A 147 -1.79 -8.28 -11.93
N GLY A 148 -2.84 -7.69 -11.34
CA GLY A 148 -3.78 -6.78 -12.00
C GLY A 148 -3.42 -5.32 -11.85
N MET A 149 -4.46 -4.48 -11.82
CA MET A 149 -4.31 -3.04 -11.57
C MET A 149 -4.36 -2.76 -10.07
N PHE A 150 -3.31 -2.12 -9.56
CA PHE A 150 -3.24 -1.64 -8.18
C PHE A 150 -3.04 -0.13 -8.19
N MET A 151 -3.97 0.61 -7.58
CA MET A 151 -3.94 2.08 -7.53
C MET A 151 -3.97 2.55 -6.08
N ASN A 152 -2.98 3.33 -5.68
CA ASN A 152 -2.92 3.92 -4.34
C ASN A 152 -2.89 5.45 -4.41
N GLU A 153 -3.96 6.07 -3.91
CA GLU A 153 -4.08 7.51 -3.66
C GLU A 153 -4.12 7.82 -2.15
N GLY A 154 -4.34 6.80 -1.31
CA GLY A 154 -4.43 6.87 0.14
C GLY A 154 -3.12 6.53 0.85
N THR A 155 -3.24 5.88 2.01
CA THR A 155 -2.11 5.30 2.78
C THR A 155 -2.17 3.79 2.72
N TYR A 156 -1.04 3.17 2.37
CA TYR A 156 -0.87 1.72 2.35
C TYR A 156 0.23 1.34 3.35
N GLY A 157 -0.15 0.50 4.32
CA GLY A 157 0.68 0.09 5.44
C GLY A 157 1.83 -0.83 5.04
N PRO A 158 2.80 -1.00 5.97
CA PRO A 158 3.96 -1.87 5.79
C PRO A 158 3.54 -3.33 5.61
N GLY A 159 4.40 -4.11 4.96
CA GLY A 159 4.21 -5.50 4.59
C GLY A 159 5.06 -5.86 3.37
N ASP A 160 5.14 -7.14 3.03
CA ASP A 160 5.78 -7.61 1.81
C ASP A 160 4.87 -7.37 0.59
N PHE A 161 5.45 -6.87 -0.50
CA PHE A 161 4.70 -6.46 -1.68
C PHE A 161 5.34 -7.00 -2.96
N LEU A 162 4.61 -7.88 -3.65
CA LEU A 162 4.95 -8.35 -5.00
C LEU A 162 4.02 -7.72 -6.04
N ASN A 163 4.60 -6.91 -6.94
CA ASN A 163 3.91 -6.38 -8.10
C ASN A 163 4.37 -7.08 -9.39
N GLU A 164 3.50 -7.90 -9.97
CA GLU A 164 3.65 -8.43 -11.34
C GLU A 164 2.76 -7.68 -12.36
N GLY A 165 1.86 -6.83 -11.89
CA GLY A 165 0.87 -6.13 -12.70
C GLY A 165 1.22 -4.68 -13.00
N MET A 166 0.19 -3.83 -13.00
CA MET A 166 0.32 -2.39 -13.15
C MET A 166 -0.01 -1.69 -11.83
N MET A 167 1.00 -1.09 -11.22
CA MET A 167 0.89 -0.32 -9.99
C MET A 167 0.98 1.17 -10.31
N THR A 168 0.05 1.95 -9.77
CA THR A 168 0.12 3.42 -9.76
C THR A 168 0.06 3.94 -8.33
N ASN A 169 0.92 4.91 -8.03
CA ASN A 169 0.96 5.58 -6.74
C ASN A 169 0.93 7.10 -6.88
N THR A 170 -0.01 7.71 -6.16
CA THR A 170 -0.10 9.14 -5.88
C THR A 170 -0.26 9.43 -4.39
N GLY A 171 -0.42 8.39 -3.56
CA GLY A 171 -0.47 8.43 -2.10
C GLY A 171 0.83 7.96 -1.43
N TYR A 172 0.71 7.39 -0.24
CA TYR A 172 1.83 6.93 0.58
C TYR A 172 1.84 5.41 0.66
N ILE A 173 3.00 4.80 0.44
CA ILE A 173 3.20 3.36 0.61
C ILE A 173 4.41 3.15 1.50
N THR A 174 4.22 2.38 2.56
CA THR A 174 5.32 1.76 3.30
C THR A 174 5.36 0.28 2.96
N ALA A 175 6.53 -0.30 2.78
CA ALA A 175 6.68 -1.74 2.57
C ALA A 175 7.93 -2.24 3.31
N ASP A 176 7.89 -3.48 3.76
CA ASP A 176 9.09 -4.15 4.26
C ASP A 176 9.92 -4.52 3.03
N SER A 177 9.50 -5.54 2.28
CA SER A 177 10.09 -5.84 0.97
C SER A 177 9.15 -5.42 -0.16
N LEU A 178 9.65 -4.79 -1.22
CA LEU A 178 8.88 -4.59 -2.44
C LEU A 178 9.66 -5.11 -3.65
N LEU A 179 9.11 -6.13 -4.31
CA LEU A 179 9.59 -6.63 -5.59
C LEU A 179 8.64 -6.20 -6.72
N ASN A 180 9.14 -5.35 -7.62
CA ASN A 180 8.47 -4.95 -8.84
C ASN A 180 8.99 -5.75 -10.05
N THR A 181 8.16 -6.65 -10.58
CA THR A 181 8.44 -7.37 -11.84
C THR A 181 7.55 -6.85 -12.98
N GLY A 182 6.42 -6.21 -12.66
CA GLY A 182 5.52 -5.56 -13.59
C GLY A 182 5.92 -4.11 -13.89
N THR A 183 4.94 -3.21 -13.86
CA THR A 183 5.16 -1.76 -13.99
C THR A 183 4.74 -1.04 -12.72
N LEU A 184 5.62 -0.22 -12.16
CA LEU A 184 5.35 0.69 -11.05
C LEU A 184 5.50 2.14 -11.52
N ASN A 185 4.40 2.89 -11.49
CA ASN A 185 4.40 4.31 -11.78
C ASN A 185 4.10 5.09 -10.50
N THR A 186 5.04 5.89 -10.02
CA THR A 186 4.80 6.83 -8.91
C THR A 186 4.96 8.26 -9.38
N SER A 187 3.96 9.09 -9.12
CA SER A 187 3.89 10.47 -9.65
C SER A 187 3.57 11.53 -8.59
N ALA A 188 3.10 11.11 -7.41
CA ALA A 188 2.93 11.94 -6.23
C ALA A 188 3.04 11.06 -4.98
N GLY A 189 3.06 11.70 -3.80
CA GLY A 189 3.27 11.03 -2.53
C GLY A 189 4.66 10.41 -2.44
N ASN A 190 4.84 9.37 -1.61
CA ASN A 190 6.14 8.73 -1.44
C ASN A 190 6.04 7.21 -1.29
N LEU A 191 7.14 6.53 -1.58
CA LEU A 191 7.35 5.14 -1.24
C LEU A 191 8.50 5.08 -0.22
N THR A 192 8.26 4.42 0.90
CA THR A 192 9.28 4.10 1.91
C THR A 192 9.37 2.59 2.02
N ILE A 193 10.50 2.01 1.63
CA ILE A 193 10.67 0.56 1.52
C ILE A 193 11.91 0.16 2.33
N LEU A 194 11.90 -1.01 3.01
CA LEU A 194 13.13 -1.57 3.57
C LEU A 194 14.03 -2.09 2.44
N ASP A 195 13.60 -3.16 1.77
CA ASP A 195 14.31 -3.78 0.64
C ASP A 195 13.54 -3.61 -0.67
N PHE A 196 14.18 -3.01 -1.68
CA PHE A 196 13.54 -2.76 -2.97
C PHE A 196 14.22 -3.52 -4.12
N GLY A 197 13.46 -4.37 -4.79
CA GLY A 197 13.85 -5.05 -6.02
C GLY A 197 13.04 -4.57 -7.22
N ASN A 198 13.70 -4.27 -8.33
CA ASN A 198 13.04 -3.97 -9.61
C ASN A 198 13.61 -4.83 -10.74
N THR A 199 12.81 -5.76 -11.24
CA THR A 199 13.10 -6.51 -12.47
C THR A 199 12.21 -6.08 -13.64
N GLY A 200 11.15 -5.31 -13.35
CA GLY A 200 10.23 -4.75 -14.32
C GLY A 200 10.56 -3.31 -14.73
N THR A 201 9.53 -2.47 -14.81
CA THR A 201 9.66 -1.04 -15.09
C THR A 201 9.27 -0.21 -13.86
N LEU A 202 10.16 0.66 -13.42
CA LEU A 202 9.93 1.66 -12.38
C LEU A 202 9.99 3.06 -13.01
N ASN A 203 8.92 3.84 -12.88
CA ASN A 203 8.86 5.23 -13.32
C ASN A 203 8.58 6.15 -12.13
N VAL A 204 9.50 7.05 -11.83
CA VAL A 204 9.40 8.04 -10.76
C VAL A 204 9.30 9.43 -11.38
N THR A 205 8.13 10.05 -11.25
CA THR A 205 7.79 11.29 -11.96
C THR A 205 7.06 12.28 -11.05
N GLY A 206 6.66 13.42 -11.62
CA GLY A 206 5.79 14.40 -10.96
C GLY A 206 6.41 14.98 -9.69
N SER A 207 5.79 14.70 -8.55
CA SER A 207 6.23 15.15 -7.22
C SER A 207 6.65 14.01 -6.29
N SER A 208 6.72 12.77 -6.80
CA SER A 208 7.10 11.59 -5.99
C SER A 208 8.58 11.61 -5.60
N TYR A 209 8.91 10.93 -4.52
CA TYR A 209 10.27 10.48 -4.20
C TYR A 209 10.23 9.08 -3.58
N ILE A 210 11.37 8.39 -3.57
CA ILE A 210 11.50 7.05 -2.98
C ILE A 210 12.59 7.07 -1.92
N ILE A 211 12.31 6.42 -0.80
CA ILE A 211 13.29 6.11 0.24
C ILE A 211 13.37 4.59 0.36
N VAL A 212 14.57 4.06 0.22
CA VAL A 212 14.92 2.66 0.49
C VAL A 212 15.85 2.66 1.70
N THR A 213 15.44 1.95 2.75
CA THR A 213 16.07 2.04 4.07
C THR A 213 17.08 0.92 4.33
N ASP A 214 17.16 -0.04 3.41
CA ASP A 214 18.24 -1.00 3.30
C ASP A 214 18.72 -1.04 1.83
N ASP A 215 18.59 -2.18 1.13
CA ASP A 215 19.19 -2.40 -0.18
C ASP A 215 18.24 -2.11 -1.36
N PHE A 216 18.80 -1.52 -2.42
CA PHE A 216 18.14 -1.35 -3.72
C PHE A 216 18.81 -2.21 -4.79
N TRP A 217 18.06 -3.13 -5.40
CA TRP A 217 18.49 -3.87 -6.58
C TRP A 217 17.65 -3.55 -7.82
N ASN A 218 18.30 -3.04 -8.87
CA ASN A 218 17.75 -2.88 -10.20
C ASN A 218 18.31 -3.94 -11.16
N SER A 219 17.42 -4.70 -11.78
CA SER A 219 17.67 -5.63 -12.88
C SER A 219 16.67 -5.43 -14.03
N GLY A 220 15.92 -4.33 -14.02
CA GLY A 220 14.95 -3.94 -15.05
C GLY A 220 15.23 -2.53 -15.58
N HIS A 221 14.16 -1.79 -15.90
CA HIS A 221 14.25 -0.39 -16.32
C HIS A 221 13.80 0.53 -15.18
N LEU A 222 14.63 1.50 -14.81
CA LEU A 222 14.31 2.57 -13.89
C LEU A 222 14.40 3.90 -14.64
N TYR A 223 13.32 4.69 -14.61
CA TYR A 223 13.28 6.07 -15.05
C TYR A 223 13.02 7.01 -13.87
N LEU A 224 13.94 7.94 -13.62
CA LEU A 224 13.83 8.97 -12.60
C LEU A 224 13.82 10.34 -13.27
N ALA A 225 12.67 11.01 -13.25
CA ALA A 225 12.50 12.30 -13.89
C ALA A 225 13.25 13.43 -13.17
N ALA A 226 13.48 14.53 -13.88
CA ALA A 226 14.17 15.70 -13.34
C ALA A 226 13.53 16.26 -12.05
N GLY A 227 14.40 16.58 -11.10
CA GLY A 227 14.02 17.14 -9.79
C GLY A 227 13.35 16.15 -8.85
N ARG A 228 13.44 14.84 -9.11
CA ARG A 228 12.96 13.75 -8.23
C ARG A 228 14.15 13.05 -7.58
N ASP A 229 13.91 12.44 -6.43
CA ASP A 229 14.94 11.83 -5.61
C ASP A 229 14.64 10.35 -5.34
N ILE A 230 15.69 9.51 -5.41
CA ILE A 230 15.73 8.18 -4.80
C ILE A 230 16.86 8.19 -3.78
N ARG A 231 16.57 7.82 -2.52
CA ARG A 231 17.56 7.73 -1.45
C ARG A 231 17.64 6.30 -0.96
N VAL A 232 18.84 5.72 -0.99
CA VAL A 232 19.14 4.36 -0.56
C VAL A 232 20.08 4.41 0.63
N ALA A 233 19.67 3.85 1.76
CA ALA A 233 20.42 3.92 3.00
C ALA A 233 21.54 2.90 3.13
N ASN A 234 21.50 1.81 2.34
CA ASN A 234 22.58 0.83 2.27
C ASN A 234 23.12 0.72 0.83
N ASP A 235 23.13 -0.47 0.23
CA ASP A 235 23.76 -0.73 -1.05
C ASP A 235 22.77 -0.55 -2.21
N MET A 236 23.28 -0.05 -3.34
CA MET A 236 22.53 -0.03 -4.58
C MET A 236 23.26 -0.81 -5.68
N SER A 237 22.54 -1.65 -6.40
CA SER A 237 23.09 -2.38 -7.55
C SER A 237 22.22 -2.24 -8.79
N ASN A 238 22.83 -1.86 -9.90
CA ASN A 238 22.26 -1.96 -11.25
C ASN A 238 22.93 -3.12 -11.98
N ALA A 239 22.34 -4.31 -11.88
CA ALA A 239 22.97 -5.54 -12.35
C ALA A 239 21.97 -6.60 -12.77
N HIS A 240 22.33 -7.37 -13.81
CA HIS A 240 21.57 -8.52 -14.29
C HIS A 240 22.52 -9.67 -14.72
N GLN A 241 22.12 -10.93 -14.49
CA GLN A 241 22.80 -12.14 -15.00
C GLN A 241 22.53 -12.54 -16.48
N SER A 242 21.32 -12.36 -17.03
CA SER A 242 20.89 -12.74 -18.40
C SER A 242 19.91 -11.77 -19.13
N GLY A 243 19.86 -10.48 -18.79
CA GLY A 243 18.87 -9.51 -19.30
C GLY A 243 19.42 -8.08 -19.23
N THR A 244 18.55 -7.06 -19.17
CA THR A 244 18.97 -5.65 -19.22
C THR A 244 18.66 -4.93 -17.91
N ALA A 245 19.69 -4.39 -17.27
CA ALA A 245 19.58 -3.49 -16.13
C ALA A 245 19.91 -2.06 -16.59
N SER A 246 18.92 -1.17 -16.57
CA SER A 246 19.10 0.20 -17.05
C SER A 246 18.49 1.22 -16.09
N ILE A 247 19.26 2.28 -15.85
CA ILE A 247 18.81 3.45 -15.10
C ILE A 247 18.93 4.67 -16.01
N ASP A 248 17.80 5.32 -16.24
CA ASP A 248 17.68 6.62 -16.87
C ASP A 248 17.40 7.65 -15.76
N ASN A 249 18.44 8.36 -15.34
CA ASN A 249 18.42 9.26 -14.21
C ASN A 249 18.57 10.71 -14.70
N ASP A 250 17.49 11.49 -14.59
CA ASP A 250 17.48 12.95 -14.74
C ASP A 250 17.36 13.68 -13.39
N GLY A 251 17.20 12.95 -12.30
CA GLY A 251 17.01 13.45 -10.94
C GLY A 251 18.26 13.28 -10.07
N LEU A 252 18.05 12.94 -8.80
CA LEU A 252 19.09 12.65 -7.82
C LEU A 252 18.93 11.23 -7.28
N ILE A 253 19.99 10.44 -7.36
CA ILE A 253 20.08 9.14 -6.69
C ILE A 253 21.17 9.24 -5.62
N GLU A 254 20.80 9.13 -4.35
CA GLU A 254 21.72 9.11 -3.21
C GLU A 254 21.86 7.70 -2.67
N ILE A 255 23.09 7.24 -2.48
CA ILE A 255 23.45 5.90 -2.05
C ILE A 255 24.41 6.04 -0.88
N ALA A 256 23.96 5.66 0.31
CA ALA A 256 24.67 5.85 1.56
C ALA A 256 25.74 4.80 1.87
N ASN A 257 25.81 3.71 1.10
CA ASN A 257 26.92 2.77 1.16
C ASN A 257 27.50 2.50 -0.24
N ASP A 258 27.56 1.24 -0.68
CA ASP A 258 28.30 0.85 -1.89
C ASP A 258 27.38 0.87 -3.13
N PHE A 259 27.95 1.21 -4.29
CA PHE A 259 27.25 1.19 -5.57
C PHE A 259 27.91 0.29 -6.60
N THR A 260 27.13 -0.55 -7.27
CA THR A 260 27.63 -1.34 -8.40
C THR A 260 26.77 -1.13 -9.64
N ASN A 261 27.40 -0.75 -10.75
CA ASN A 261 26.81 -0.78 -12.09
C ASN A 261 27.51 -1.82 -12.98
N THR A 262 26.76 -2.79 -13.50
CA THR A 262 27.28 -3.77 -14.47
C THR A 262 26.65 -3.66 -15.85
N ASP A 263 25.73 -2.73 -16.06
CA ASP A 263 25.02 -2.54 -17.34
C ASP A 263 24.88 -1.03 -17.62
N THR A 264 23.69 -0.47 -17.85
CA THR A 264 23.58 0.85 -18.48
C THR A 264 23.08 1.92 -17.50
N LEU A 265 23.85 3.00 -17.36
CA LEU A 265 23.42 4.28 -16.78
C LEU A 265 23.38 5.35 -17.87
N ARG A 266 22.34 6.19 -17.86
CA ARG A 266 22.18 7.34 -18.77
C ARG A 266 21.32 8.42 -18.12
N GLY A 267 21.18 9.55 -18.81
CA GLY A 267 20.41 10.71 -18.36
C GLY A 267 21.28 11.92 -18.07
N SER A 268 20.69 12.89 -17.36
CA SER A 268 21.30 14.18 -17.02
C SER A 268 21.38 14.47 -15.52
N GLY A 269 20.99 13.50 -14.70
CA GLY A 269 20.92 13.59 -13.25
C GLY A 269 22.25 13.29 -12.55
N VAL A 270 22.15 13.23 -11.23
CA VAL A 270 23.28 13.04 -10.32
C VAL A 270 23.18 11.68 -9.64
N PHE A 271 24.28 10.94 -9.63
CA PHE A 271 24.49 9.84 -8.68
C PHE A 271 25.41 10.33 -7.58
N CYS A 272 25.03 10.06 -6.35
CA CYS A 272 25.80 10.45 -5.18
C CYS A 272 26.07 9.25 -4.30
N ILE A 273 27.34 8.88 -4.17
CA ILE A 273 27.77 7.60 -3.60
C ILE A 273 28.69 7.90 -2.42
N ALA A 274 28.37 7.34 -1.26
CA ALA A 274 29.09 7.61 -0.02
C ALA A 274 30.37 6.79 0.14
N ASN A 275 30.35 5.55 -0.35
CA ASN A 275 31.39 4.56 -0.15
C ASN A 275 31.78 3.92 -1.48
N ASN A 276 32.14 2.63 -1.50
CA ASN A 276 32.82 2.05 -2.64
C ASN A 276 31.92 2.00 -3.87
N SER A 277 32.49 2.35 -5.02
CA SER A 277 31.77 2.26 -6.28
C SER A 277 32.49 1.42 -7.35
N LEU A 278 31.72 0.59 -8.05
CA LEU A 278 32.19 -0.26 -9.14
C LEU A 278 31.37 -0.02 -10.41
N ASN A 279 32.06 0.27 -11.51
CA ASN A 279 31.47 0.26 -12.86
C ASN A 279 32.15 -0.77 -13.76
N THR A 280 31.38 -1.74 -14.26
CA THR A 280 31.79 -2.61 -15.38
C THR A 280 30.93 -2.43 -16.62
N GLY A 281 29.90 -1.56 -16.55
CA GLY A 281 28.94 -1.31 -17.61
C GLY A 281 29.20 -0.03 -18.40
N ASP A 282 28.17 0.51 -19.03
CA ASP A 282 28.23 1.77 -19.76
C ASP A 282 27.61 2.92 -18.95
N VAL A 283 28.30 4.06 -18.91
CA VAL A 283 27.80 5.33 -18.38
C VAL A 283 27.77 6.36 -19.51
N LYS A 284 26.57 6.81 -19.85
CA LYS A 284 26.30 7.58 -21.07
C LYS A 284 25.75 8.97 -20.77
N GLU A 285 25.69 9.80 -21.81
CA GLU A 285 25.06 11.10 -21.81
C GLU A 285 25.74 12.08 -20.84
N THR A 286 24.97 12.83 -20.03
CA THR A 286 25.48 13.97 -19.26
C THR A 286 25.36 13.75 -17.76
N LEU A 287 25.36 12.50 -17.31
CA LEU A 287 25.33 12.17 -15.89
C LEU A 287 26.48 12.85 -15.13
N ASP A 288 26.20 13.24 -13.89
CA ASP A 288 27.21 13.64 -12.91
C ASP A 288 27.35 12.52 -11.89
N ILE A 289 28.46 11.79 -11.96
CA ILE A 289 28.73 10.73 -10.98
C ILE A 289 29.58 11.36 -9.89
N CYS A 290 29.04 11.41 -8.69
CA CYS A 290 29.74 11.93 -7.53
C CYS A 290 29.97 10.85 -6.49
N ASP A 291 31.19 10.33 -6.49
CA ASP A 291 31.69 9.37 -5.52
C ASP A 291 32.56 10.12 -4.50
N ASN A 292 32.21 10.01 -3.21
CA ASN A 292 32.89 10.70 -2.12
C ASN A 292 34.21 10.04 -1.69
N THR A 293 34.47 8.79 -2.10
CA THR A 293 35.72 8.06 -1.80
C THR A 293 36.70 8.08 -2.98
N SER A 294 36.22 8.32 -4.19
CA SER A 294 37.06 8.32 -5.40
C SER A 294 37.64 9.70 -5.77
N VAL A 295 38.75 9.68 -6.50
CA VAL A 295 39.31 10.85 -7.21
C VAL A 295 38.87 10.89 -8.68
N SER A 296 38.09 9.90 -9.12
CA SER A 296 37.51 9.77 -10.46
C SER A 296 36.00 9.49 -10.35
N HIS A 297 35.32 9.16 -11.46
CA HIS A 297 33.89 8.87 -11.43
C HIS A 297 33.51 7.68 -10.54
N PHE A 298 34.36 6.65 -10.47
CA PHE A 298 34.15 5.45 -9.63
C PHE A 298 35.46 5.04 -8.94
N ASP A 299 35.42 4.27 -7.86
CA ASP A 299 36.63 3.69 -7.24
C ASP A 299 37.27 2.63 -8.14
N ALA A 300 36.44 1.80 -8.77
CA ALA A 300 36.86 0.82 -9.74
C ALA A 300 36.03 0.94 -11.02
N ASN A 301 36.71 1.13 -12.15
CA ASN A 301 36.06 1.19 -13.45
C ASN A 301 36.76 0.29 -14.48
N THR A 302 36.04 -0.70 -15.01
CA THR A 302 36.43 -1.47 -16.20
C THR A 302 35.44 -1.31 -17.35
N GLY A 303 34.39 -0.52 -17.14
CA GLY A 303 33.36 -0.21 -18.12
C GLY A 303 33.67 1.03 -18.97
N ASN A 304 32.69 1.41 -19.80
CA ASN A 304 32.79 2.59 -20.66
C ASN A 304 32.15 3.81 -19.98
N ILE A 305 32.81 4.96 -20.06
CA ILE A 305 32.27 6.24 -19.61
C ILE A 305 32.38 7.22 -20.78
N GLU A 306 31.26 7.80 -21.20
CA GLU A 306 31.25 8.80 -22.27
C GLU A 306 31.96 10.11 -21.84
N PRO A 307 32.65 10.83 -22.75
CA PRO A 307 33.39 12.05 -22.38
C PRO A 307 32.54 13.20 -21.81
N THR A 308 31.22 13.13 -21.98
CA THR A 308 30.24 14.10 -21.50
C THR A 308 29.82 13.86 -20.05
N VAL A 309 30.16 12.70 -19.46
CA VAL A 309 29.89 12.38 -18.05
C VAL A 309 30.84 13.18 -17.15
N THR A 310 30.28 13.82 -16.14
CA THR A 310 31.02 14.67 -15.20
C THR A 310 31.29 13.97 -13.87
N ASN A 311 32.30 14.45 -13.14
CA ASN A 311 32.70 13.92 -11.83
C ASN A 311 32.51 14.99 -10.75
N CYS A 312 31.53 14.79 -9.87
CA CYS A 312 31.19 15.67 -8.75
C CYS A 312 31.08 17.17 -9.11
N THR A 313 30.55 17.53 -10.28
CA THR A 313 30.46 18.96 -10.65
C THR A 313 29.36 19.72 -9.91
N SER A 314 28.26 19.03 -9.61
CA SER A 314 27.15 19.53 -8.80
C SER A 314 27.50 19.54 -7.31
N GLY A 315 28.53 18.79 -6.92
CA GLY A 315 28.83 18.43 -5.54
C GLY A 315 27.77 17.52 -4.95
N CYS A 316 28.12 16.79 -3.89
CA CYS A 316 27.14 16.05 -3.15
C CYS A 316 27.51 15.90 -1.67
N SER A 317 26.49 15.82 -0.82
CA SER A 317 26.60 15.39 0.57
C SER A 317 25.60 14.28 0.76
N VAL A 318 26.08 13.04 0.87
CA VAL A 318 25.19 11.93 1.19
C VAL A 318 24.74 12.09 2.62
N GLY A 319 23.42 12.11 2.81
CA GLY A 319 22.81 12.16 4.12
C GLY A 319 21.41 11.62 4.00
N VAL A 320 21.25 10.33 4.30
CA VAL A 320 19.95 9.91 4.81
C VAL A 320 19.90 10.53 6.20
N ASP A 321 19.03 11.52 6.39
CA ASP A 321 18.69 11.92 7.75
C ASP A 321 18.26 10.60 8.43
N GLU A 322 19.09 10.06 9.33
CA GLU A 322 18.66 9.00 10.27
C GLU A 322 17.37 9.45 10.99
N ASN A 323 17.12 10.76 11.02
CA ASN A 323 15.89 11.38 11.47
C ASN A 323 14.63 11.13 10.63
N ILE A 324 14.73 10.79 9.33
CA ILE A 324 13.55 10.59 8.47
C ILE A 324 12.81 9.30 8.84
N ILE A 325 13.51 8.28 9.35
CA ILE A 325 12.90 7.02 9.78
C ILE A 325 12.97 6.85 11.30
N ALA A 326 14.01 7.32 11.98
CA ALA A 326 14.17 7.13 13.43
C ALA A 326 13.78 8.33 14.31
N ASN A 327 13.50 9.54 13.78
CA ASN A 327 13.12 10.69 14.63
C ASN A 327 11.78 11.37 14.35
N ASN A 328 10.95 10.88 13.43
CA ASN A 328 9.52 11.22 13.41
C ASN A 328 8.64 10.09 13.94
N GLU A 329 9.18 9.19 14.76
CA GLU A 329 8.34 8.29 15.54
C GLU A 329 7.60 9.11 16.59
N ILE A 330 6.35 9.43 16.28
CA ILE A 330 5.41 9.81 17.31
C ILE A 330 4.94 8.49 17.91
N SER A 331 5.26 8.24 19.18
CA SER A 331 4.79 7.06 19.89
C SER A 331 3.61 7.44 20.78
N ILE A 332 2.58 6.59 20.84
CA ILE A 332 1.42 6.80 21.71
C ILE A 332 1.21 5.59 22.62
N TYR A 333 1.15 5.81 23.94
CA TYR A 333 1.02 4.72 24.91
C TYR A 333 0.42 5.19 26.25
N PRO A 334 -0.23 4.31 27.04
CA PRO A 334 -0.55 2.94 26.70
C PRO A 334 -1.69 2.88 25.68
N ASN A 335 -1.65 1.90 24.78
CA ASN A 335 -2.78 1.51 23.96
C ASN A 335 -3.10 0.04 24.27
N PRO A 336 -4.28 -0.29 24.85
CA PRO A 336 -5.41 0.58 25.16
C PRO A 336 -5.18 1.55 26.34
N ALA A 337 -5.69 2.78 26.23
CA ALA A 337 -5.61 3.85 27.23
C ALA A 337 -6.84 3.87 28.16
N SER A 338 -6.65 4.20 29.43
CA SER A 338 -7.75 4.32 30.42
C SER A 338 -8.11 5.77 30.76
N THR A 339 -7.12 6.58 31.10
CA THR A 339 -7.31 7.96 31.60
C THR A 339 -6.33 8.92 30.98
N VAL A 340 -5.10 8.48 30.76
CA VAL A 340 -4.02 9.28 30.16
C VAL A 340 -3.45 8.52 28.98
N LEU A 341 -3.22 9.24 27.88
CA LEU A 341 -2.43 8.81 26.75
C LEU A 341 -1.15 9.66 26.72
N ASN A 342 0.01 9.01 26.78
CA ASN A 342 1.30 9.65 26.63
C ASN A 342 1.64 9.71 25.14
N ILE A 343 2.26 10.81 24.74
CA ILE A 343 2.73 11.04 23.38
C ILE A 343 4.19 11.44 23.47
N GLU A 344 5.06 10.64 22.87
CA GLU A 344 6.44 11.03 22.63
C GLU A 344 6.55 11.50 21.19
N SER A 345 7.13 12.67 20.99
CA SER A 345 7.40 13.22 19.67
C SER A 345 8.61 14.13 19.77
N ASN A 346 9.46 14.08 18.74
CA ASN A 346 10.64 14.94 18.64
C ASN A 346 10.33 16.30 18.02
N ASP A 347 9.09 16.52 17.57
CA ASP A 347 8.70 17.67 16.76
C ASP A 347 7.44 18.39 17.29
N ASP A 348 7.29 19.65 16.88
CA ASP A 348 6.20 20.53 17.30
C ASP A 348 4.94 20.29 16.43
N TYR A 349 4.10 19.34 16.83
CA TYR A 349 2.87 18.97 16.11
C TYR A 349 1.60 19.67 16.65
N GLN A 350 0.65 19.97 15.76
CA GLN A 350 -0.76 20.13 16.12
C GLN A 350 -1.43 18.76 16.15
N MET A 351 -2.24 18.50 17.17
CA MET A 351 -2.89 17.21 17.36
C MET A 351 -4.40 17.35 17.35
N MET A 352 -5.05 16.48 16.59
CA MET A 352 -6.50 16.34 16.53
C MET A 352 -6.88 14.89 16.82
N VAL A 353 -7.70 14.66 17.83
CA VAL A 353 -8.30 13.35 18.08
C VAL A 353 -9.71 13.36 17.49
N VAL A 354 -10.00 12.35 16.67
CA VAL A 354 -11.30 12.11 16.08
C VAL A 354 -11.85 10.77 16.52
N ASP A 355 -13.16 10.70 16.72
CA ASP A 355 -13.86 9.43 16.90
C ASP A 355 -14.03 8.70 15.56
N VAL A 356 -14.53 7.46 15.60
CA VAL A 356 -14.80 6.64 14.40
C VAL A 356 -15.82 7.26 13.43
N MET A 357 -16.61 8.24 13.89
CA MET A 357 -17.58 8.96 13.05
C MET A 357 -16.95 10.22 12.42
N GLY A 358 -15.66 10.48 12.67
CA GLY A 358 -14.94 11.66 12.18
C GLY A 358 -15.21 12.92 13.00
N ASN A 359 -15.91 12.85 14.13
CA ASN A 359 -16.10 14.01 14.99
C ASN A 359 -14.80 14.34 15.72
N ILE A 360 -14.42 15.61 15.71
CA ILE A 360 -13.29 16.11 16.48
C ILE A 360 -13.67 16.12 17.96
N VAL A 361 -13.02 15.25 18.74
CA VAL A 361 -13.24 15.14 20.19
C VAL A 361 -12.17 15.87 20.99
N LEU A 362 -11.00 16.11 20.39
CA LEU A 362 -9.93 16.92 20.98
C LEU A 362 -9.13 17.61 19.88
N ASN A 363 -8.71 18.86 20.09
CA ASN A 363 -7.84 19.58 19.18
C ASN A 363 -6.94 20.54 19.97
N GLN A 364 -5.64 20.27 19.99
CA GLN A 364 -4.66 21.05 20.73
C GLN A 364 -3.24 20.84 20.19
N LYS A 365 -2.30 21.70 20.56
CA LYS A 365 -0.87 21.42 20.33
C LYS A 365 -0.47 20.15 21.08
N VAL A 366 0.42 19.33 20.51
CA VAL A 366 0.96 18.14 21.20
C VAL A 366 1.55 18.54 22.55
N VAL A 367 1.24 17.73 23.55
CA VAL A 367 1.80 17.75 24.90
C VAL A 367 2.11 16.31 25.28
N GLU A 368 3.11 16.09 26.14
CA GLU A 368 3.58 14.75 26.53
C GLU A 368 2.47 13.85 27.10
N LYS A 369 1.43 14.44 27.70
CA LYS A 369 0.32 13.72 28.35
C LYS A 369 -1.00 14.36 28.05
N ILE A 370 -1.95 13.54 27.59
CA ILE A 370 -3.30 13.97 27.29
C ILE A 370 -4.28 13.22 28.17
N ASP A 371 -5.18 13.97 28.79
CA ASP A 371 -6.31 13.40 29.50
C ASP A 371 -7.38 12.92 28.50
N VAL A 372 -7.57 11.61 28.44
CA VAL A 372 -8.59 10.93 27.64
C VAL A 372 -9.69 10.33 28.51
N SER A 373 -9.71 10.60 29.82
CA SER A 373 -10.67 10.01 30.77
C SER A 373 -12.13 10.34 30.47
N HIS A 374 -12.36 11.49 29.83
CA HIS A 374 -13.68 11.97 29.43
C HIS A 374 -14.20 11.31 28.14
N LEU A 375 -13.34 10.63 27.39
CA LEU A 375 -13.72 9.90 26.18
C LEU A 375 -14.45 8.61 26.56
N LYS A 376 -15.49 8.27 25.78
CA LYS A 376 -16.19 6.99 25.91
C LYS A 376 -15.27 5.85 25.45
N THR A 377 -15.45 4.66 26.02
CA THR A 377 -14.81 3.43 25.54
C THR A 377 -15.05 3.26 24.03
N GLY A 378 -13.99 3.01 23.27
CA GLY A 378 -14.07 2.96 21.80
C GLY A 378 -12.72 3.22 21.11
N VAL A 379 -12.73 3.16 19.79
CA VAL A 379 -11.56 3.45 18.94
C VAL A 379 -11.51 4.93 18.59
N TYR A 380 -10.30 5.50 18.59
CA TYR A 380 -10.05 6.88 18.22
C TYR A 380 -8.83 6.98 17.32
N PHE A 381 -8.82 7.98 16.44
CA PHE A 381 -7.68 8.30 15.59
C PHE A 381 -7.10 9.64 16.02
N ILE A 382 -5.78 9.71 16.15
CA ILE A 382 -5.04 10.93 16.45
C ILE A 382 -4.27 11.33 15.21
N ARG A 383 -4.60 12.50 14.67
CA ARG A 383 -3.87 13.14 13.58
C ARG A 383 -2.90 14.17 14.14
N PHE A 384 -1.65 14.05 13.76
CA PHE A 384 -0.55 14.97 14.06
C PHE A 384 -0.20 15.73 12.79
N THR A 385 -0.28 17.06 12.81
CA THR A 385 0.05 17.92 11.68
C THR A 385 1.25 18.79 12.04
N GLY A 386 2.37 18.51 11.41
CA GLY A 386 3.64 19.22 11.56
C GLY A 386 3.82 20.30 10.49
N LYS A 387 5.02 20.85 10.39
CA LYS A 387 5.36 21.81 9.32
C LYS A 387 5.62 21.13 7.97
N ALA A 388 6.11 19.89 8.00
CA ALA A 388 6.52 19.14 6.81
C ALA A 388 5.62 17.94 6.51
N ASP A 389 5.01 17.33 7.54
CA ASP A 389 4.28 16.07 7.43
C ASP A 389 2.97 16.06 8.24
N THR A 390 2.12 15.07 7.95
CA THR A 390 0.95 14.74 8.77
C THR A 390 0.93 13.24 9.02
N LYS A 391 0.79 12.84 10.28
CA LYS A 391 0.75 11.44 10.72
C LYS A 391 -0.58 11.12 11.38
N THR A 392 -1.10 9.91 11.21
CA THR A 392 -2.34 9.47 11.89
C THR A 392 -2.09 8.15 12.61
N MET A 393 -2.51 8.04 13.87
CA MET A 393 -2.37 6.84 14.68
C MET A 393 -3.67 6.46 15.37
N LYS A 394 -3.87 5.16 15.62
CA LYS A 394 -5.03 4.60 16.29
C LYS A 394 -4.75 4.32 17.77
N PHE A 395 -5.69 4.64 18.66
CA PHE A 395 -5.69 4.10 20.02
C PHE A 395 -7.08 3.68 20.50
N ILE A 396 -7.11 2.75 21.45
CA ILE A 396 -8.32 2.20 22.03
C ILE A 396 -8.51 2.78 23.42
N LYS A 397 -9.65 3.42 23.69
CA LYS A 397 -10.07 3.86 25.02
C LYS A 397 -10.83 2.72 25.72
N LYS A 398 -10.40 2.35 26.93
CA LYS A 398 -11.10 1.40 27.81
C LYS A 398 -12.14 2.05 28.69
#